data_AF-A0A2E3SAE5-F1
#
_entry.id   AF-A0A2E3SAE5-F1
#
_cell.length_a   1.000
_cell.length_b   1.000
_cell.length_c   1.000
_cell.angle_alpha   90.00
_cell.angle_beta   90.00
_cell.angle_gamma   90.00
#
_symmetry.space_group_name_H-M   'P 1'
#
loop_
_entity.id
_entity.type
_entity.pdbx_description
1 polymer ?
#
loop_
_entity_poly.entity_id
_entity_poly.type
_entity_poly.pdbx_seq_one_letter_code
_entity_poly.pdbx_strand_id
1 'polypeptide(L)'
;MVFKNIDVVFKAIQQAKTKQDSYAKERKKQLEDRKKARKGHLTPALSPRRGGSTVLSTKILSKPQKELLLAARLGLVEYNAIEIDHLDFELETGYDNYIFTSQNAVKSYTKKENSENRSKINAFCVGKKTASLLKHHGFSVIETADHATDLAQIIVEEYGDRAFLFLSGNQRRQELPTILEKNNVQYKEIVVYETHLAPKRFERHFEGILFFSPSGVQSFTALNSLEKATAFCIGDTTANEAKKHTDNVVVANKPTIENVLVQAVKHFSADTH
;
A
#
# COMPACT_ATOMS: atom_id res chain seq x y z
N MET A 1 -46.34 15.05 19.68
CA MET A 1 -45.82 14.01 18.77
C MET A 1 -44.27 14.04 18.63
N VAL A 2 -43.53 14.65 19.56
CA VAL A 2 -42.07 14.91 19.43
C VAL A 2 -41.20 13.95 20.28
N PHE A 3 -41.76 13.33 21.32
CA PHE A 3 -40.99 12.48 22.25
C PHE A 3 -40.71 11.05 21.76
N LYS A 4 -41.50 10.51 20.81
CA LYS A 4 -41.29 9.14 20.29
C LYS A 4 -40.04 8.99 19.40
N ASN A 5 -39.49 10.09 18.87
CA ASN A 5 -38.33 10.05 17.97
C ASN A 5 -36.98 10.11 18.71
N ILE A 6 -36.94 10.64 19.93
CA ILE A 6 -35.70 10.75 20.73
C ILE A 6 -35.26 9.36 21.24
N ASP A 7 -36.20 8.53 21.69
CA ASP A 7 -35.91 7.17 22.18
C ASP A 7 -35.36 6.25 21.08
N VAL A 8 -35.82 6.44 19.83
CA VAL A 8 -35.33 5.69 18.66
C VAL A 8 -33.88 6.08 18.35
N VAL A 9 -33.58 7.38 18.34
CA VAL A 9 -32.22 7.89 18.11
C VAL A 9 -31.27 7.46 19.23
N PHE A 10 -31.70 7.50 20.49
CA PHE A 10 -30.88 7.06 21.62
C PHE A 10 -30.57 5.56 21.56
N LYS A 11 -31.55 4.73 21.20
CA LYS A 11 -31.34 3.30 20.96
C LYS A 11 -30.37 3.03 19.81
N ALA A 12 -30.47 3.79 18.71
CA ALA A 12 -29.56 3.66 17.58
C ALA A 12 -28.11 4.01 17.95
N ILE A 13 -27.92 5.08 18.74
CA ILE A 13 -26.58 5.49 19.24
C ILE A 13 -25.99 4.42 20.16
N GLN A 14 -26.80 3.86 21.06
CA GLN A 14 -26.34 2.78 21.96
C GLN A 14 -25.97 1.51 21.19
N GLN A 15 -26.75 1.14 20.18
CA GLN A 15 -26.44 0.01 19.29
C GLN A 15 -25.18 0.23 18.45
N ALA A 16 -24.97 1.45 17.94
CA ALA A 16 -23.76 1.80 17.21
C ALA A 16 -22.52 1.71 18.11
N LYS A 17 -22.62 2.20 19.36
CA LYS A 17 -21.53 2.14 20.34
C LYS A 17 -21.19 0.70 20.75
N THR A 18 -22.19 -0.13 20.97
CA THR A 18 -21.97 -1.57 21.29
C THR A 18 -21.35 -2.33 20.12
N LYS A 19 -21.77 -2.05 18.87
CA LYS A 19 -21.10 -2.60 17.67
C LYS A 19 -19.65 -2.13 17.56
N GLN A 20 -19.38 -0.85 17.78
CA GLN A 20 -18.02 -0.30 17.72
C GLN A 20 -17.11 -0.95 18.77
N ASP A 21 -17.62 -1.16 20.00
CA ASP A 21 -16.89 -1.84 21.07
C ASP A 21 -16.66 -3.33 20.78
N SER A 22 -17.63 -4.01 20.15
CA SER A 22 -17.44 -5.41 19.74
C SER A 22 -16.39 -5.54 18.65
N TYR A 23 -16.41 -4.66 17.63
CA TYR A 23 -15.38 -4.62 16.58
C TYR A 23 -14.00 -4.34 17.17
N ALA A 24 -13.89 -3.41 18.13
CA ALA A 24 -12.62 -3.10 18.79
C ALA A 24 -12.07 -4.30 19.58
N LYS A 25 -12.91 -5.04 20.30
CA LYS A 25 -12.53 -6.25 21.04
C LYS A 25 -12.11 -7.38 20.11
N GLU A 26 -12.86 -7.61 19.03
CA GLU A 26 -12.55 -8.64 18.05
C GLU A 26 -11.25 -8.33 17.31
N ARG A 27 -11.01 -7.06 16.94
CA ARG A 27 -9.74 -6.59 16.37
C ARG A 27 -8.56 -6.81 17.31
N LYS A 28 -8.73 -6.51 18.60
CA LYS A 28 -7.68 -6.76 19.62
C LYS A 28 -7.33 -8.24 19.71
N LYS A 29 -8.33 -9.13 19.70
CA LYS A 29 -8.14 -10.58 19.69
C LYS A 29 -7.44 -11.08 18.42
N GLN A 30 -7.87 -10.62 17.24
CA GLN A 30 -7.22 -10.98 15.97
C GLN A 30 -5.76 -10.50 15.90
N LEU A 31 -5.45 -9.31 16.45
CA LEU A 31 -4.09 -8.81 16.55
C LEU A 31 -3.21 -9.67 17.49
N GLU A 32 -3.76 -10.13 18.61
CA GLU A 32 -3.05 -11.03 19.52
C GLU A 32 -2.80 -12.42 18.92
N ASP A 33 -3.81 -13.00 18.25
CA ASP A 33 -3.69 -14.30 17.59
C ASP A 33 -2.69 -14.24 16.43
N ARG A 34 -2.67 -13.13 15.67
CA ARG A 34 -1.64 -12.86 14.65
C ARG A 34 -0.24 -12.66 15.23
N LYS A 35 -0.11 -11.99 16.39
CA LYS A 35 1.19 -11.88 17.09
C LYS A 35 1.71 -13.25 17.54
N LYS A 36 0.83 -14.15 17.99
CA LYS A 36 1.17 -15.54 18.32
C LYS A 36 1.58 -16.33 17.09
N ALA A 37 0.87 -16.19 15.96
CA ALA A 37 1.22 -16.85 14.71
C ALA A 37 2.56 -16.35 14.12
N ARG A 38 2.86 -15.04 14.21
CA ARG A 38 4.15 -14.47 13.77
C ARG A 38 5.36 -14.96 14.56
N LYS A 39 5.19 -15.38 15.82
CA LYS A 39 6.27 -15.99 16.62
C LYS A 39 6.79 -17.30 16.03
N GLY A 40 5.99 -18.00 15.20
CA GLY A 40 6.37 -19.22 14.50
C GLY A 40 7.00 -19.02 13.11
N HIS A 41 7.12 -17.78 12.63
CA HIS A 41 7.65 -17.45 11.30
C HIS A 41 8.87 -16.52 11.40
N LEU A 42 9.77 -16.82 12.34
CA LEU A 42 11.13 -16.29 12.30
C LEU A 42 11.90 -17.19 11.33
N THR A 43 12.10 -16.72 10.09
CA THR A 43 13.14 -17.30 9.24
C THR A 43 14.45 -17.23 10.01
N PRO A 44 15.25 -18.32 10.07
CA PRO A 44 16.54 -18.27 10.74
C PRO A 44 17.36 -17.14 10.13
N ALA A 45 17.84 -16.22 10.95
CA ALA A 45 18.88 -15.29 10.52
C ALA A 45 20.08 -16.15 10.13
N LEU A 46 20.35 -16.29 8.84
CA LEU A 46 21.64 -16.77 8.37
C LEU A 46 22.67 -15.78 8.91
N SER A 47 23.34 -16.17 9.99
CA SER A 47 24.40 -15.36 10.59
C SER A 47 25.46 -15.13 9.53
N PRO A 48 25.80 -13.87 9.18
CA PRO A 48 26.88 -13.62 8.25
C PRO A 48 28.15 -14.22 8.86
N ARG A 49 28.93 -14.95 8.05
CA ARG A 49 30.35 -15.14 8.40
C ARG A 49 30.95 -13.73 8.55
N ARG A 50 31.76 -13.52 9.59
CA ARG A 50 32.37 -12.24 9.96
C ARG A 50 32.77 -11.43 8.70
N GLY A 51 32.13 -10.29 8.47
CA GLY A 51 32.50 -9.31 7.44
C GLY A 51 31.47 -8.99 6.34
N GLY A 52 30.29 -9.61 6.28
CA GLY A 52 29.28 -9.31 5.25
C GLY A 52 28.23 -8.27 5.66
N SER A 53 27.95 -7.28 4.81
CA SER A 53 26.87 -6.30 4.98
C SER A 53 25.50 -6.98 5.04
N THR A 54 24.64 -6.54 5.96
CA THR A 54 23.26 -6.97 6.11
C THR A 54 22.30 -5.84 5.73
N VAL A 55 21.36 -6.15 4.85
CA VAL A 55 20.28 -5.23 4.47
C VAL A 55 18.95 -5.61 5.11
N LEU A 56 18.15 -4.60 5.42
CA LEU A 56 16.75 -4.75 5.86
C LEU A 56 15.81 -4.39 4.72
N SER A 57 14.90 -5.29 4.36
CA SER A 57 13.80 -5.01 3.44
C SER A 57 12.53 -4.64 4.20
N THR A 58 11.91 -3.49 3.88
CA THR A 58 10.61 -3.09 4.46
C THR A 58 9.41 -3.79 3.82
N LYS A 59 9.67 -4.80 3.00
CA LYS A 59 8.69 -5.68 2.36
C LYS A 59 9.22 -7.11 2.31
N ILE A 60 8.33 -8.09 2.43
CA ILE A 60 8.70 -9.49 2.16
C ILE A 60 8.98 -9.67 0.66
N LEU A 61 10.19 -10.14 0.34
CA LEU A 61 10.64 -10.33 -1.03
C LEU A 61 10.22 -11.71 -1.57
N SER A 62 10.10 -11.84 -2.89
CA SER A 62 9.91 -13.13 -3.55
C SER A 62 11.19 -13.98 -3.48
N LYS A 63 11.08 -15.30 -3.69
CA LYS A 63 12.27 -16.18 -3.67
C LYS A 63 13.37 -15.71 -4.66
N PRO A 64 13.07 -15.41 -5.94
CA PRO A 64 14.10 -14.88 -6.85
C PRO A 64 14.72 -13.55 -6.37
N GLN A 65 13.92 -12.67 -5.77
CA GLN A 65 14.41 -11.40 -5.23
C GLN A 65 15.38 -11.60 -4.05
N LYS A 66 15.14 -12.58 -3.18
CA LYS A 66 16.06 -12.94 -2.10
C LYS A 66 17.36 -13.51 -2.63
N GLU A 67 17.26 -14.39 -3.63
CA GLU A 67 18.42 -15.02 -4.27
C GLU A 67 19.39 -13.98 -4.85
N LEU A 68 18.90 -12.86 -5.41
CA LEU A 68 19.74 -11.76 -5.90
C LEU A 68 20.65 -11.17 -4.81
N LEU A 69 20.12 -10.94 -3.60
CA LEU A 69 20.89 -10.39 -2.48
C LEU A 69 21.86 -11.43 -1.89
N LEU A 70 21.38 -12.66 -1.74
CA LEU A 70 22.16 -13.75 -1.15
C LEU A 70 23.33 -14.17 -2.06
N ALA A 71 23.15 -14.15 -3.39
CA ALA A 71 24.22 -14.41 -4.36
C ALA A 71 25.33 -13.35 -4.27
N ALA A 72 24.97 -12.10 -3.94
CA ALA A 72 25.90 -11.02 -3.64
C ALA A 72 26.46 -11.07 -2.19
N ARG A 73 26.23 -12.17 -1.46
CA ARG A 73 26.66 -12.39 -0.07
C ARG A 73 26.12 -11.35 0.93
N LEU A 74 25.01 -10.68 0.61
CA LEU A 74 24.34 -9.78 1.54
C LEU A 74 23.45 -10.57 2.50
N GLY A 75 23.61 -10.29 3.80
CA GLY A 75 22.64 -10.73 4.79
C GLY A 75 21.28 -10.06 4.54
N LEU A 76 20.18 -10.77 4.75
CA LEU A 76 18.83 -10.23 4.56
C LEU A 76 17.98 -10.41 5.80
N VAL A 77 17.40 -9.32 6.28
CA VAL A 77 16.24 -9.31 7.19
C VAL A 77 15.08 -8.67 6.47
N GLU A 78 13.86 -9.16 6.67
CA GLU A 78 12.68 -8.61 6.03
C GLU A 78 11.50 -8.54 7.01
N TYR A 79 10.63 -7.56 6.78
CA TYR A 79 9.35 -7.45 7.46
C TYR A 79 8.38 -6.69 6.56
N ASN A 80 7.09 -6.76 6.86
CA ASN A 80 6.13 -5.85 6.25
C ASN A 80 6.04 -4.59 7.10
N ALA A 81 6.51 -3.47 6.56
CA ALA A 81 6.42 -2.17 7.22
C ALA A 81 5.02 -1.56 7.18
N ILE A 82 4.12 -2.11 6.37
CA ILE A 82 2.71 -1.72 6.31
C ILE A 82 1.82 -2.95 6.40
N GLU A 83 0.62 -2.74 6.92
CA GLU A 83 -0.48 -3.70 6.90
C GLU A 83 -1.63 -3.12 6.09
N ILE A 84 -2.28 -3.99 5.30
CA ILE A 84 -3.44 -3.63 4.47
C ILE A 84 -4.66 -4.31 5.05
N ASP A 85 -5.59 -3.50 5.55
CA ASP A 85 -6.89 -3.94 6.01
C ASP A 85 -7.91 -3.66 4.89
N HIS A 86 -8.54 -4.71 4.37
CA HIS A 86 -9.61 -4.55 3.39
C HIS A 86 -10.91 -4.34 4.15
N LEU A 87 -11.57 -3.21 3.91
CA LEU A 87 -12.74 -2.81 4.65
C LEU A 87 -13.99 -3.55 4.14
N ASP A 88 -14.98 -3.67 5.02
CA ASP A 88 -16.35 -3.90 4.58
C ASP A 88 -16.97 -2.55 4.24
N PHE A 89 -17.33 -2.36 2.97
CA PHE A 89 -17.90 -1.13 2.44
C PHE A 89 -19.17 -1.44 1.65
N GLU A 90 -20.11 -0.51 1.61
CA GLU A 90 -21.30 -0.66 0.77
C GLU A 90 -21.03 -0.07 -0.60
N LEU A 91 -21.34 -0.82 -1.66
CA LEU A 91 -21.30 -0.30 -3.01
C LEU A 91 -22.56 0.50 -3.27
N GLU A 92 -22.40 1.69 -3.83
CA GLU A 92 -23.53 2.42 -4.34
C GLU A 92 -23.94 1.95 -5.72
N THR A 93 -25.25 1.89 -5.92
CA THR A 93 -25.85 1.61 -7.21
C THR A 93 -25.87 2.87 -8.07
N GLY A 94 -26.03 2.69 -9.39
CA GLY A 94 -26.13 3.80 -10.34
C GLY A 94 -24.80 4.31 -10.90
N TYR A 95 -23.69 3.59 -10.67
CA TYR A 95 -22.41 3.86 -11.30
C TYR A 95 -21.99 2.68 -12.17
N ASP A 96 -21.63 2.95 -13.43
CA ASP A 96 -21.05 1.97 -14.35
C ASP A 96 -19.53 2.19 -14.53
N ASN A 97 -19.03 3.38 -14.17
CA ASN A 97 -17.63 3.77 -14.35
C ASN A 97 -16.90 3.78 -13.00
N TYR A 98 -15.85 2.98 -12.88
CA TYR A 98 -15.12 2.77 -11.64
C TYR A 98 -13.66 3.19 -11.80
N ILE A 99 -13.17 3.98 -10.85
CA ILE A 99 -11.78 4.41 -10.81
C ILE A 99 -10.99 3.53 -9.83
N PHE A 100 -9.87 2.98 -10.29
CA PHE A 100 -8.94 2.17 -9.49
C PHE A 100 -7.51 2.71 -9.60
N THR A 101 -6.99 3.27 -8.51
CA THR A 101 -5.60 3.79 -8.48
C THR A 101 -4.59 2.82 -7.86
N SER A 102 -5.05 1.63 -7.45
CA SER A 102 -4.23 0.64 -6.75
C SER A 102 -4.77 -0.78 -6.93
N GLN A 103 -3.87 -1.75 -7.04
CA GLN A 103 -4.21 -3.18 -7.00
C GLN A 103 -4.95 -3.58 -5.70
N ASN A 104 -4.74 -2.85 -4.59
CA ASN A 104 -5.46 -3.14 -3.34
C ASN A 104 -6.95 -2.80 -3.44
N ALA A 105 -7.31 -1.74 -4.16
CA ALA A 105 -8.71 -1.40 -4.42
C ALA A 105 -9.40 -2.49 -5.26
N VAL A 106 -8.70 -2.98 -6.30
CA VAL A 106 -9.17 -4.12 -7.10
C VAL A 106 -9.40 -5.35 -6.21
N LYS A 107 -8.43 -5.69 -5.36
CA LYS A 107 -8.55 -6.82 -4.42
C LYS A 107 -9.68 -6.66 -3.42
N SER A 108 -9.90 -5.45 -2.88
CA SER A 108 -11.03 -5.17 -1.99
C SER A 108 -12.35 -5.42 -2.69
N TYR A 109 -12.50 -4.88 -3.91
CA TYR A 109 -13.69 -5.09 -4.71
C TYR A 109 -13.93 -6.58 -5.00
N THR A 110 -12.92 -7.30 -5.50
CA THR A 110 -13.08 -8.71 -5.90
C THR A 110 -13.29 -9.66 -4.73
N LYS A 111 -12.93 -9.26 -3.51
CA LYS A 111 -13.24 -10.02 -2.29
C LYS A 111 -14.70 -9.91 -1.89
N LYS A 112 -15.33 -8.76 -2.17
CA LYS A 112 -16.72 -8.50 -1.82
C LYS A 112 -17.68 -9.01 -2.91
N GLU A 113 -17.40 -8.67 -4.16
CA GLU A 113 -18.31 -8.91 -5.28
C GLU A 113 -17.97 -10.16 -6.09
N ASN A 114 -19.00 -10.93 -6.42
CA ASN A 114 -18.91 -12.10 -7.30
C ASN A 114 -18.66 -11.68 -8.77
N SER A 115 -18.19 -12.62 -9.59
CA SER A 115 -17.69 -12.33 -10.95
C SER A 115 -18.74 -11.86 -11.95
N GLU A 116 -20.01 -12.19 -11.76
CA GLU A 116 -21.06 -12.05 -12.77
C GLU A 116 -21.36 -10.60 -13.20
N ASN A 117 -21.01 -9.60 -12.38
CA ASN A 117 -21.23 -8.18 -12.68
C ASN A 117 -19.96 -7.43 -13.13
N ARG A 118 -18.79 -8.07 -13.13
CA ARG A 118 -17.51 -7.38 -13.38
C ARG A 118 -17.33 -6.90 -14.82
N SER A 119 -17.87 -7.65 -15.79
CA SER A 119 -17.80 -7.29 -17.21
C SER A 119 -18.66 -6.09 -17.59
N LYS A 120 -19.64 -5.74 -16.74
CA LYS A 120 -20.50 -4.56 -16.91
C LYS A 120 -19.87 -3.27 -16.38
N ILE A 121 -18.76 -3.39 -15.67
CA ILE A 121 -18.05 -2.25 -15.08
C ILE A 121 -16.97 -1.75 -16.02
N ASN A 122 -17.05 -0.46 -16.34
CA ASN A 122 -16.03 0.29 -17.05
C ASN A 122 -14.94 0.72 -16.06
N ALA A 123 -13.77 0.09 -16.13
CA ALA A 123 -12.66 0.36 -15.24
C ALA A 123 -11.70 1.40 -15.84
N PHE A 124 -11.45 2.45 -15.08
CA PHE A 124 -10.48 3.52 -15.32
C PHE A 124 -9.37 3.35 -14.29
N CYS A 125 -8.11 3.17 -14.69
CA CYS A 125 -7.10 2.79 -13.72
C CYS A 125 -5.73 3.43 -13.90
N VAL A 126 -5.00 3.49 -12.79
CA VAL A 126 -3.60 3.94 -12.76
C VAL A 126 -2.67 2.73 -12.70
N GLY A 127 -1.76 2.67 -13.66
CA GLY A 127 -0.65 1.75 -13.73
C GLY A 127 -0.99 0.41 -14.38
N LYS A 128 -0.07 -0.05 -15.24
CA LYS A 128 -0.18 -1.30 -16.01
C LYS A 128 -0.47 -2.54 -15.15
N LYS A 129 0.09 -2.62 -13.94
CA LYS A 129 -0.17 -3.73 -13.00
C LYS A 129 -1.61 -3.77 -12.51
N THR A 130 -2.22 -2.61 -12.27
CA THR A 130 -3.63 -2.50 -11.88
C THR A 130 -4.51 -2.92 -13.06
N ALA A 131 -4.22 -2.42 -14.26
CA ALA A 131 -4.92 -2.80 -15.49
C ALA A 131 -4.86 -4.32 -15.77
N SER A 132 -3.69 -4.94 -15.66
CA SER A 132 -3.54 -6.39 -15.82
C SER A 132 -4.36 -7.17 -14.79
N LEU A 133 -4.40 -6.72 -13.53
CA LEU A 133 -5.19 -7.38 -12.48
C LEU A 133 -6.69 -7.24 -12.73
N LEU A 134 -7.15 -6.06 -13.17
CA LEU A 134 -8.54 -5.83 -13.59
C LEU A 134 -8.95 -6.76 -14.73
N LYS A 135 -8.15 -6.82 -15.81
CA LYS A 135 -8.40 -7.72 -16.95
C LYS A 135 -8.44 -9.19 -16.51
N HIS A 136 -7.51 -9.61 -15.65
CA HIS A 136 -7.49 -10.97 -15.10
C HIS A 136 -8.78 -11.32 -14.34
N HIS A 137 -9.41 -10.34 -13.68
CA HIS A 137 -10.67 -10.52 -12.96
C HIS A 137 -11.93 -10.28 -13.83
N GLY A 138 -11.79 -10.05 -15.13
CA GLY A 138 -12.90 -9.95 -16.09
C GLY A 138 -13.52 -8.55 -16.23
N PHE A 139 -12.83 -7.49 -15.81
CA PHE A 139 -13.28 -6.11 -15.98
C PHE A 139 -13.06 -5.60 -17.41
N SER A 140 -13.94 -4.72 -17.87
CA SER A 140 -13.72 -3.92 -19.07
C SER A 140 -12.83 -2.73 -18.73
N VAL A 141 -11.54 -2.77 -19.06
CA VAL A 141 -10.62 -1.65 -18.81
C VAL A 141 -10.74 -0.67 -19.97
N ILE A 142 -11.34 0.50 -19.71
CA ILE A 142 -11.55 1.56 -20.69
C ILE A 142 -10.30 2.41 -20.81
N GLU A 143 -9.81 2.93 -19.68
CA GLU A 143 -8.61 3.78 -19.65
C GLU A 143 -7.54 3.27 -18.70
N THR A 144 -6.29 3.48 -19.09
CA THR A 144 -5.12 3.24 -18.25
C THR A 144 -4.11 4.35 -18.44
N ALA A 145 -3.74 5.03 -17.35
CA ALA A 145 -2.66 6.01 -17.36
C ALA A 145 -1.55 5.61 -16.38
N ASP A 146 -0.34 6.12 -16.59
CA ASP A 146 0.80 5.85 -15.69
C ASP A 146 0.72 6.70 -14.40
N HIS A 147 0.10 7.88 -14.46
CA HIS A 147 -0.12 8.76 -13.31
C HIS A 147 -1.58 9.10 -13.07
N ALA A 148 -1.91 9.45 -11.82
CA ALA A 148 -3.27 9.79 -11.42
C ALA A 148 -3.74 11.13 -12.00
N THR A 149 -2.81 12.07 -12.21
CA THR A 149 -3.05 13.34 -12.90
C THR A 149 -3.49 13.11 -14.34
N ASP A 150 -2.80 12.23 -15.04
CA ASP A 150 -3.05 11.94 -16.46
C ASP A 150 -4.42 11.26 -16.62
N LEU A 151 -4.73 10.28 -15.75
CA LEU A 151 -6.05 9.65 -15.73
C LEU A 151 -7.16 10.67 -15.47
N ALA A 152 -6.95 11.60 -14.54
CA ALA A 152 -7.93 12.62 -14.23
C ALA A 152 -8.16 13.57 -15.42
N GLN A 153 -7.09 13.94 -16.14
CA GLN A 153 -7.19 14.78 -17.32
C GLN A 153 -7.97 14.09 -18.45
N ILE A 154 -7.67 12.82 -18.73
CA ILE A 154 -8.41 12.01 -19.71
C ILE A 154 -9.90 11.93 -19.33
N ILE A 155 -10.20 11.70 -18.05
CA ILE A 155 -11.60 11.66 -17.57
C ILE A 155 -12.30 13.00 -17.83
N VAL A 156 -11.64 14.13 -17.55
CA VAL A 156 -12.22 15.47 -17.76
C VAL A 156 -12.49 15.73 -19.25
N GLU A 157 -11.54 15.38 -20.11
CA GLU A 157 -11.59 15.70 -21.54
C GLU A 157 -12.55 14.80 -22.33
N GLU A 158 -12.58 13.51 -22.02
CA GLU A 158 -13.28 12.50 -22.84
C GLU A 158 -14.53 11.92 -22.17
N TYR A 159 -14.64 12.04 -20.85
CA TYR A 159 -15.65 11.32 -20.06
C TYR A 159 -16.31 12.17 -18.97
N GLY A 160 -16.18 13.50 -19.05
CA GLY A 160 -16.59 14.43 -17.98
C GLY A 160 -18.10 14.49 -17.74
N ASP A 161 -18.90 14.00 -18.69
CA ASP A 161 -20.35 13.86 -18.61
C ASP A 161 -20.82 12.60 -17.86
N ARG A 162 -19.90 11.71 -17.50
CA ARG A 162 -20.20 10.45 -16.79
C ARG A 162 -20.09 10.59 -15.28
N ALA A 163 -20.79 9.70 -14.59
CA ALA A 163 -20.67 9.52 -13.14
C ALA A 163 -19.67 8.40 -12.81
N PHE A 164 -18.79 8.65 -11.83
CA PHE A 164 -17.73 7.73 -11.43
C PHE A 164 -17.83 7.30 -9.97
N LEU A 165 -17.50 6.02 -9.71
CA LEU A 165 -17.24 5.51 -8.37
C LEU A 165 -15.74 5.28 -8.18
N PHE A 166 -15.10 6.10 -7.35
CA PHE A 166 -13.68 5.99 -7.04
C PHE A 166 -13.45 5.09 -5.83
N LEU A 167 -12.90 3.89 -6.08
CA LEU A 167 -12.51 2.96 -5.04
C LEU A 167 -11.05 3.22 -4.64
N SER A 168 -10.89 3.78 -3.44
CA SER A 168 -9.61 4.30 -2.96
C SER A 168 -9.11 3.59 -1.71
N GLY A 169 -7.94 3.98 -1.24
CA GLY A 169 -7.48 3.68 0.13
C GLY A 169 -7.25 4.97 0.89
N ASN A 170 -7.15 4.88 2.23
CA ASN A 170 -6.95 6.03 3.12
C ASN A 170 -5.69 6.87 2.83
N GLN A 171 -4.67 6.30 2.19
CA GLN A 171 -3.43 6.98 1.80
C GLN A 171 -3.38 7.35 0.30
N ARG A 172 -4.55 7.53 -0.35
CA ARG A 172 -4.60 8.01 -1.74
C ARG A 172 -4.02 9.43 -1.87
N ARG A 173 -3.47 9.76 -3.03
CA ARG A 173 -3.02 11.12 -3.33
C ARG A 173 -4.17 12.00 -3.84
N GLN A 174 -4.09 13.31 -3.57
CA GLN A 174 -5.21 14.24 -3.78
C GLN A 174 -5.33 14.75 -5.22
N GLU A 175 -4.36 14.49 -6.11
CA GLU A 175 -4.34 15.14 -7.43
C GLU A 175 -5.56 14.75 -8.27
N LEU A 176 -5.89 13.45 -8.33
CA LEU A 176 -7.05 12.97 -9.09
C LEU A 176 -8.38 13.55 -8.57
N PRO A 177 -8.74 13.41 -7.27
CA PRO A 177 -9.93 14.05 -6.69
C PRO A 177 -9.99 15.55 -6.96
N THR A 178 -8.87 16.24 -6.75
CA THR A 178 -8.79 17.70 -6.92
C THR A 178 -9.07 18.11 -8.37
N ILE A 179 -8.55 17.37 -9.36
CA ILE A 179 -8.78 17.66 -10.78
C ILE A 179 -10.24 17.38 -11.15
N LEU A 180 -10.82 16.27 -10.69
CA LEU A 180 -12.22 15.93 -10.96
C LEU A 180 -13.17 16.98 -10.36
N GLU A 181 -12.95 17.38 -9.10
CA GLU A 181 -13.75 18.41 -8.42
C GLU A 181 -13.67 19.77 -9.11
N LYS A 182 -12.45 20.22 -9.46
CA LYS A 182 -12.24 21.51 -10.14
C LYS A 182 -12.94 21.61 -11.49
N ASN A 183 -13.13 20.48 -12.15
CA ASN A 183 -13.79 20.40 -13.46
C ASN A 183 -15.26 19.94 -13.37
N ASN A 184 -15.83 19.89 -12.17
CA ASN A 184 -17.22 19.48 -11.91
C ASN A 184 -17.58 18.09 -12.45
N VAL A 185 -16.62 17.16 -12.50
CA VAL A 185 -16.89 15.77 -12.87
C VAL A 185 -17.68 15.12 -11.72
N GLN A 186 -18.80 14.47 -12.05
CA GLN A 186 -19.60 13.77 -11.06
C GLN A 186 -18.88 12.51 -10.60
N TYR A 187 -18.52 12.45 -9.32
CA TYR A 187 -17.99 11.23 -8.75
C TYR A 187 -18.34 11.08 -7.27
N LYS A 188 -18.27 9.84 -6.78
CA LYS A 188 -18.21 9.55 -5.36
C LYS A 188 -17.00 8.70 -5.06
N GLU A 189 -16.39 8.95 -3.91
CA GLU A 189 -15.33 8.13 -3.37
C GLU A 189 -15.81 7.17 -2.28
N ILE A 190 -15.29 5.94 -2.32
CA ILE A 190 -15.38 4.97 -1.23
C ILE A 190 -13.98 4.49 -0.88
N VAL A 191 -13.60 4.63 0.39
CA VAL A 191 -12.39 4.02 0.93
C VAL A 191 -12.66 2.53 1.13
N VAL A 192 -12.02 1.68 0.33
CA VAL A 192 -12.24 0.21 0.33
C VAL A 192 -11.11 -0.56 1.00
N TYR A 193 -10.01 0.10 1.34
CA TYR A 193 -8.93 -0.47 2.15
C TYR A 193 -8.21 0.62 2.94
N GLU A 194 -7.61 0.21 4.05
CA GLU A 194 -6.73 1.06 4.84
C GLU A 194 -5.32 0.50 4.82
N THR A 195 -4.36 1.42 4.67
CA THR A 195 -2.95 1.16 4.91
C THR A 195 -2.60 1.68 6.30
N HIS A 196 -2.08 0.80 7.13
CA HIS A 196 -1.55 1.12 8.44
C HIS A 196 -0.04 0.94 8.46
N LEU A 197 0.67 1.83 9.14
CA LEU A 197 2.07 1.60 9.47
C LEU A 197 2.14 0.41 10.42
N ALA A 198 3.12 -0.46 10.21
CA ALA A 198 3.45 -1.56 11.11
C ALA A 198 4.89 -1.44 11.61
N PRO A 199 5.21 -0.44 12.47
CA PRO A 199 6.55 -0.25 12.98
C PRO A 199 7.05 -1.48 13.73
N LYS A 200 8.33 -1.80 13.54
CA LYS A 200 9.02 -2.85 14.28
C LYS A 200 10.37 -2.33 14.74
N ARG A 201 10.66 -2.46 16.03
CA ARG A 201 11.98 -2.15 16.59
C ARG A 201 12.95 -3.28 16.27
N PHE A 202 14.18 -2.93 15.89
CA PHE A 202 15.26 -3.87 15.66
C PHE A 202 16.41 -3.62 16.63
N GLU A 203 16.85 -4.66 17.34
CA GLU A 203 18.00 -4.62 18.26
C GLU A 203 19.30 -4.97 17.54
N ARG A 204 19.48 -4.43 16.33
CA ARG A 204 20.68 -4.59 15.50
C ARG A 204 20.82 -3.44 14.52
N HIS A 205 22.03 -3.25 14.03
CA HIS A 205 22.31 -2.32 12.95
C HIS A 205 22.19 -3.03 11.59
N PHE A 206 21.90 -2.23 10.57
CA PHE A 206 21.86 -2.64 9.17
C PHE A 206 22.69 -1.65 8.36
N GLU A 207 23.51 -2.16 7.44
CA GLU A 207 24.32 -1.32 6.56
C GLU A 207 23.45 -0.66 5.47
N GLY A 208 22.33 -1.29 5.11
CA GLY A 208 21.38 -0.75 4.14
C GLY A 208 19.92 -1.09 4.43
N ILE A 209 19.01 -0.20 4.04
CA ILE A 209 17.56 -0.41 4.18
C ILE A 209 16.87 -0.17 2.86
N LEU A 210 16.05 -1.13 2.44
CA LEU A 210 15.36 -1.15 1.16
C LEU A 210 13.92 -0.68 1.33
N PHE A 211 13.62 0.51 0.82
CA PHE A 211 12.32 1.18 0.93
C PHE A 211 11.56 1.19 -0.41
N PHE A 212 10.32 0.70 -0.36
CA PHE A 212 9.45 0.58 -1.54
C PHE A 212 8.27 1.56 -1.55
N SER A 213 8.18 2.43 -0.54
CA SER A 213 7.20 3.52 -0.44
C SER A 213 7.58 4.48 0.70
N PRO A 214 7.04 5.72 0.71
CA PRO A 214 7.18 6.64 1.84
C PRO A 214 6.69 6.03 3.17
N SER A 215 5.56 5.32 3.16
CA SER A 215 5.02 4.65 4.35
C SER A 215 5.99 3.59 4.91
N GLY A 216 6.80 2.96 4.07
CA GLY A 216 7.87 2.06 4.51
C GLY A 216 8.95 2.79 5.32
N VAL A 217 9.34 3.99 4.87
CA VAL A 217 10.29 4.86 5.60
C VAL A 217 9.70 5.24 6.95
N GLN A 218 8.50 5.81 6.96
CA GLN A 218 7.82 6.26 8.18
C GLN A 218 7.66 5.15 9.22
N SER A 219 7.28 3.96 8.78
CA SER A 219 7.12 2.80 9.65
C SER A 219 8.45 2.35 10.27
N PHE A 220 9.54 2.35 9.50
CA PHE A 220 10.86 2.05 10.04
C PHE A 220 11.34 3.13 11.01
N THR A 221 11.29 4.40 10.61
CA THR A 221 11.84 5.52 11.38
C THR A 221 11.03 5.86 12.63
N ALA A 222 9.79 5.38 12.73
CA ALA A 222 8.99 5.49 13.95
C ALA A 222 9.64 4.83 15.18
N LEU A 223 10.46 3.79 15.00
CA LEU A 223 11.09 3.03 16.09
C LEU A 223 12.60 2.78 15.91
N ASN A 224 13.21 3.27 14.83
CA ASN A 224 14.61 3.00 14.48
C ASN A 224 15.26 4.23 13.82
N SER A 225 16.59 4.32 13.88
CA SER A 225 17.36 5.40 13.23
C SER A 225 17.93 4.96 11.87
N LEU A 226 18.07 5.92 10.95
CA LEU A 226 18.72 5.75 9.64
C LEU A 226 20.16 6.27 9.58
N GLU A 227 20.69 6.87 10.64
CA GLU A 227 21.97 7.60 10.62
C GLU A 227 23.17 6.81 10.08
N LYS A 228 23.21 5.49 10.33
CA LYS A 228 24.34 4.63 9.94
C LYS A 228 24.05 3.72 8.75
N ALA A 229 22.89 3.87 8.11
CA ALA A 229 22.45 3.00 7.04
C ALA A 229 22.26 3.77 5.73
N THR A 230 22.58 3.13 4.61
CA THR A 230 22.20 3.63 3.28
C THR A 230 20.73 3.31 3.01
N ALA A 231 19.91 4.33 2.74
CA ALA A 231 18.52 4.17 2.36
C ALA A 231 18.39 3.98 0.84
N PHE A 232 18.00 2.78 0.41
CA PHE A 232 17.75 2.46 -1.00
C PHE A 232 16.26 2.65 -1.30
N CYS A 233 15.93 3.67 -2.07
CA CYS A 233 14.56 4.11 -2.33
C CYS A 233 14.11 3.72 -3.74
N ILE A 234 12.90 3.19 -3.87
CA ILE A 234 12.31 2.81 -5.16
C ILE A 234 12.08 3.99 -6.11
N GLY A 235 12.03 5.21 -5.60
CA GLY A 235 11.82 6.42 -6.41
C GLY A 235 11.79 7.68 -5.56
N ASP A 236 11.65 8.83 -6.22
CA ASP A 236 11.88 10.15 -5.60
C ASP A 236 10.95 10.46 -4.43
N THR A 237 9.68 10.04 -4.50
CA THR A 237 8.74 10.24 -3.38
C THR A 237 9.19 9.52 -2.12
N THR A 238 9.74 8.31 -2.27
CA THR A 238 10.31 7.53 -1.16
C THR A 238 11.62 8.15 -0.68
N ALA A 239 12.45 8.62 -1.61
CA ALA A 239 13.72 9.28 -1.30
C ALA A 239 13.52 10.59 -0.52
N ASN A 240 12.55 11.41 -0.92
CA ASN A 240 12.22 12.65 -0.23
C ASN A 240 11.75 12.41 1.21
N GLU A 241 11.06 11.28 1.47
CA GLU A 241 10.72 10.88 2.83
C GLU A 241 11.97 10.44 3.62
N ALA A 242 12.85 9.62 3.01
CA ALA A 242 14.09 9.16 3.65
C ALA A 242 15.05 10.32 3.99
N LYS A 243 15.15 11.33 3.11
CA LYS A 243 15.97 12.53 3.30
C LYS A 243 15.61 13.37 4.51
N LYS A 244 14.42 13.17 5.10
CA LYS A 244 14.06 13.79 6.39
C LYS A 244 14.84 13.21 7.58
N HIS A 245 15.51 12.08 7.38
CA HIS A 245 16.13 11.28 8.44
C HIS A 245 17.59 10.90 8.16
N THR A 246 18.08 11.01 6.93
CA THR A 246 19.47 10.71 6.54
C THR A 246 19.82 11.35 5.19
N ASP A 247 21.07 11.73 4.99
CA ASP A 247 21.58 12.17 3.68
C ASP A 247 22.04 10.99 2.81
N ASN A 248 22.24 9.80 3.40
CA ASN A 248 22.73 8.61 2.71
C ASN A 248 21.59 7.90 1.96
N VAL A 249 21.18 8.48 0.82
CA VAL A 249 20.05 7.99 0.02
C VAL A 249 20.49 7.61 -1.39
N VAL A 250 20.15 6.40 -1.82
CA VAL A 250 20.34 5.90 -3.19
C VAL A 250 18.98 5.66 -3.82
N VAL A 251 18.72 6.26 -4.99
CA VAL A 251 17.45 6.10 -5.70
C VAL A 251 17.60 5.07 -6.82
N ALA A 252 16.64 4.17 -6.94
CA ALA A 252 16.59 3.20 -8.02
C ALA A 252 16.32 3.88 -9.37
N ASN A 253 17.11 3.52 -10.39
CA ASN A 253 16.97 4.05 -11.76
C ASN A 253 15.59 3.77 -12.39
N LYS A 254 14.92 2.73 -11.93
CA LYS A 254 13.53 2.40 -12.30
C LYS A 254 12.76 2.05 -11.03
N PRO A 255 11.46 2.40 -10.94
CA PRO A 255 10.66 2.14 -9.75
C PRO A 255 10.18 0.68 -9.68
N THR A 256 11.14 -0.24 -9.62
CA THR A 256 10.91 -1.68 -9.47
C THR A 256 11.68 -2.23 -8.28
N ILE A 257 11.17 -3.31 -7.68
CA ILE A 257 11.85 -3.98 -6.57
C ILE A 257 13.24 -4.42 -7.02
N GLU A 258 13.34 -4.98 -8.21
CA GLU A 258 14.58 -5.49 -8.80
C GLU A 258 15.64 -4.39 -8.91
N ASN A 259 15.26 -3.16 -9.31
CA ASN A 259 16.22 -2.06 -9.40
C ASN A 259 16.70 -1.59 -8.02
N VAL A 260 15.84 -1.58 -7.00
CA VAL A 260 16.27 -1.31 -5.62
C VAL A 260 17.31 -2.35 -5.16
N LEU A 261 17.05 -3.62 -5.43
CA LEU A 261 17.98 -4.71 -5.09
C LEU A 261 19.31 -4.58 -5.85
N VAL A 262 19.27 -4.27 -7.14
CA VAL A 262 20.47 -4.05 -7.95
C VAL A 262 21.30 -2.87 -7.43
N GLN A 263 20.66 -1.77 -6.99
CA GLN A 263 21.40 -0.65 -6.39
C GLN A 263 22.07 -1.05 -5.08
N ALA A 264 21.39 -1.81 -4.21
CA ALA A 264 21.98 -2.33 -2.98
C ALA A 264 23.18 -3.24 -3.26
N VAL A 265 23.02 -4.19 -4.20
CA VAL A 265 24.11 -5.09 -4.61
C VAL A 265 25.30 -4.30 -5.15
N LYS A 266 25.08 -3.33 -6.05
CA LYS A 266 26.15 -2.52 -6.64
C LYS A 266 26.89 -1.71 -5.59
N HIS A 267 26.17 -1.07 -4.68
CA HIS A 267 26.75 -0.26 -3.60
C HIS A 267 27.70 -1.10 -2.75
N PHE A 268 27.26 -2.25 -2.26
CA PHE A 268 28.09 -3.10 -1.39
C PHE A 268 29.09 -3.99 -2.13
N SER A 269 29.01 -4.11 -3.45
CA SER A 269 30.05 -4.79 -4.24
C SER A 269 31.22 -3.87 -4.57
N ALA A 270 30.97 -2.56 -4.72
CA ALA A 270 32.00 -1.57 -5.03
C ALA A 270 32.99 -1.35 -3.87
N ASP A 271 32.56 -1.57 -2.63
CA ASP A 271 33.40 -1.43 -1.42
C ASP A 271 34.34 -2.64 -1.17
N THR A 272 34.39 -3.60 -2.09
CA THR A 272 35.22 -4.83 -1.96
C THR A 272 36.53 -4.78 -2.76
N HIS A 273 36.88 -3.61 -3.31
CA HIS A 273 38.13 -3.33 -4.03
C HIS A 273 38.84 -2.13 -3.41
#